data_AF-A0A382VKK2-F1
#
_entry.id   AF-A0A382VKK2-F1
#
_cell.length_a   1.000
_cell.length_b   1.000
_cell.length_c   1.000
_cell.angle_alpha   90.00
_cell.angle_beta   90.00
_cell.angle_gamma   90.00
#
_symmetry.space_group_name_H-M   'P 1'
#
loop_
_entity.id
_entity.type
_entity.pdbx_description
1 polymer ?
#
loop_
_entity_poly.entity_id
_entity_poly.type
_entity_poly.pdbx_seq_one_letter_code
_entity_poly.pdbx_strand_id
1 'polypeptide(L)'
;MVKINKINEAQIELSKLGPEFLKNPEYLYLRSQIFYVNKLYYIALDTLLIALEFEKKDKIYNLIAKIYNILGNKEMYKKISNPNLRLEAVNSLKNELSGIYRKNTN
;
A
#
# COMPACT_ATOMS: atom_id res chain seq x y z
N MET A 1 -22.37 10.95 -6.09
CA MET A 1 -22.98 10.19 -4.97
C MET A 1 -22.74 8.68 -5.06
N VAL A 2 -23.11 7.99 -6.14
CA VAL A 2 -23.01 6.51 -6.25
C VAL A 2 -21.62 5.93 -5.90
N LYS A 3 -20.51 6.58 -6.31
CA LYS A 3 -19.14 6.08 -6.02
C LYS A 3 -18.76 6.20 -4.54
N ILE A 4 -19.22 7.23 -3.84
CA ILE A 4 -18.89 7.46 -2.42
C ILE A 4 -19.59 6.42 -1.54
N ASN A 5 -20.86 6.13 -1.84
CA ASN A 5 -21.63 5.12 -1.10
C ASN A 5 -20.97 3.73 -1.18
N LYS A 6 -20.47 3.34 -2.36
CA LYS A 6 -19.75 2.07 -2.54
C LYS A 6 -18.43 1.99 -1.76
N ILE A 7 -17.74 3.11 -1.54
CA ILE A 7 -16.51 3.14 -0.72
C ILE A 7 -16.85 2.96 0.75
N ASN A 8 -17.92 3.62 1.22
CA ASN A 8 -18.40 3.47 2.59
C ASN A 8 -18.84 2.03 2.86
N GLU A 9 -19.57 1.41 1.94
CA GLU A 9 -19.94 -0.02 2.00
C GLU A 9 -18.69 -0.91 2.06
N ALA A 10 -17.71 -0.69 1.18
CA ALA A 10 -16.45 -1.45 1.20
C ALA A 10 -15.69 -1.29 2.53
N GLN A 11 -15.66 -0.07 3.09
CA GLN A 11 -15.04 0.18 4.39
C GLN A 11 -15.78 -0.55 5.52
N ILE A 12 -17.11 -0.55 5.50
CA ILE A 12 -17.95 -1.28 6.47
C ILE A 12 -17.68 -2.78 6.37
N GLU A 13 -17.70 -3.37 5.17
CA GLU A 13 -17.45 -4.81 4.99
C GLU A 13 -16.04 -5.21 5.44
N LEU A 14 -15.02 -4.42 5.11
CA LEU A 14 -13.64 -4.68 5.56
C LEU A 14 -13.47 -4.50 7.08
N SER A 15 -14.29 -3.66 7.73
CA SER A 15 -14.23 -3.44 9.18
C SER A 15 -14.77 -4.62 9.99
N LYS A 16 -15.58 -5.49 9.36
CA LYS A 16 -16.10 -6.72 9.98
C LYS A 16 -15.05 -7.83 10.04
N LEU A 17 -13.96 -7.72 9.27
CA LEU A 17 -12.91 -8.71 9.23
C LEU A 17 -12.05 -8.62 10.49
N GLY A 18 -11.76 -9.77 11.09
CA GLY A 18 -11.03 -9.85 12.34
C GLY A 18 -9.51 -9.67 12.20
N PRO A 19 -8.78 -9.71 13.34
CA PRO A 19 -7.33 -9.55 13.38
C PRO A 19 -6.54 -10.53 12.50
N GLU A 20 -7.11 -11.69 12.17
CA GLU A 20 -6.53 -12.70 11.30
C GLU A 20 -6.22 -12.19 9.88
N PHE A 21 -6.93 -11.15 9.42
CA PHE A 21 -6.70 -10.53 8.12
C PHE A 21 -5.61 -9.45 8.13
N LEU A 22 -5.08 -9.04 9.29
CA LEU A 22 -4.05 -8.00 9.39
C LEU A 22 -2.74 -8.37 8.67
N LYS A 23 -2.51 -9.67 8.43
CA LYS A 23 -1.36 -10.18 7.67
C LYS A 23 -1.71 -10.60 6.23
N ASN A 24 -2.96 -10.43 5.82
CA ASN A 24 -3.41 -10.82 4.50
C ASN A 24 -3.08 -9.70 3.49
N PRO A 25 -2.23 -9.95 2.49
CA PRO A 25 -1.78 -8.93 1.54
C PRO A 25 -2.92 -8.42 0.64
N GLU A 26 -3.95 -9.24 0.39
CA GLU A 26 -5.13 -8.82 -0.37
C GLU A 26 -6.00 -7.86 0.45
N TYR A 27 -6.23 -8.19 1.71
CA TYR A 27 -6.95 -7.32 2.65
C TYR A 27 -6.26 -5.96 2.79
N LEU A 28 -4.94 -5.96 3.01
CA LEU A 28 -4.15 -4.74 3.12
C LEU A 28 -4.20 -3.93 1.81
N TYR A 29 -4.13 -4.59 0.67
CA TYR A 29 -4.28 -3.94 -0.63
C TYR A 29 -5.66 -3.26 -0.77
N LEU A 30 -6.76 -3.96 -0.49
CA LEU A 30 -8.11 -3.38 -0.55
C LEU A 30 -8.27 -2.18 0.40
N ARG A 31 -7.75 -2.29 1.63
CA ARG A 31 -7.78 -1.21 2.62
C ARG A 31 -6.98 0.01 2.14
N SER A 32 -5.82 -0.21 1.52
CA SER A 32 -5.02 0.87 0.91
C SER A 32 -5.75 1.56 -0.25
N GLN A 33 -6.56 0.83 -1.03
CA GLN A 33 -7.36 1.43 -2.10
C GLN A 33 -8.41 2.38 -1.53
N ILE A 34 -9.04 2.05 -0.40
CA ILE A 34 -9.97 2.95 0.29
C ILE A 34 -9.25 4.22 0.74
N PHE A 35 -8.08 4.10 1.38
CA PHE A 35 -7.27 5.26 1.77
C PHE A 35 -6.86 6.11 0.57
N TYR A 36 -6.41 5.47 -0.52
CA TYR A 36 -6.05 6.14 -1.77
C TYR A 36 -7.20 6.96 -2.35
N VAL A 37 -8.41 6.39 -2.43
CA VAL A 37 -9.57 7.10 -2.97
C VAL A 37 -9.99 8.27 -2.07
N ASN A 38 -9.85 8.10 -0.75
CA ASN A 38 -10.05 9.17 0.23
C ASN A 38 -8.89 10.17 0.32
N LYS A 39 -7.88 10.07 -0.56
CA LYS A 39 -6.68 10.92 -0.60
C LYS A 39 -5.82 10.86 0.66
N LEU A 40 -5.96 9.81 1.47
CA LEU A 40 -5.13 9.52 2.64
C LEU A 40 -3.84 8.80 2.21
N TYR A 41 -3.03 9.50 1.39
CA TYR A 41 -1.93 8.88 0.64
C TYR A 41 -0.82 8.28 1.52
N TYR A 42 -0.46 8.92 2.62
CA TYR A 42 0.58 8.40 3.53
C TYR A 42 0.13 7.10 4.21
N ILE A 43 -1.12 7.04 4.69
CA ILE A 43 -1.69 5.81 5.30
C ILE A 43 -1.81 4.71 4.24
N ALA A 44 -2.18 5.07 3.00
CA ALA A 44 -2.19 4.12 1.89
C ALA A 44 -0.79 3.55 1.62
N LEU A 45 0.25 4.39 1.62
CA LEU A 45 1.65 3.95 1.44
C LEU A 45 2.08 3.01 2.56
N ASP A 46 1.88 3.36 3.82
CA ASP A 46 2.24 2.49 4.95
C ASP A 46 1.57 1.12 4.84
N THR A 47 0.28 1.11 4.53
CA THR A 47 -0.50 -0.13 4.35
C THR A 47 0.05 -0.98 3.19
N LEU A 48 0.43 -0.35 2.08
CA LEU A 48 1.00 -1.04 0.91
C LEU A 48 2.40 -1.59 1.20
N LEU A 49 3.23 -0.85 1.94
CA LEU A 49 4.57 -1.28 2.34
C LEU A 49 4.50 -2.50 3.27
N ILE A 50 3.55 -2.51 4.20
CA ILE A 50 3.24 -3.67 5.04
C ILE A 50 2.74 -4.85 4.19
N ALA A 51 1.88 -4.62 3.20
CA ALA A 51 1.40 -5.69 2.31
C ALA A 51 2.56 -6.40 1.57
N LEU A 52 3.60 -5.66 1.18
CA LEU A 52 4.80 -6.21 0.54
C LEU A 52 5.68 -7.06 1.47
N GLU A 53 5.51 -6.99 2.79
CA GLU A 53 6.17 -7.90 3.74
C GLU A 53 5.59 -9.31 3.70
N PHE A 54 4.30 -9.42 3.36
CA PHE A 54 3.61 -10.69 3.29
C PHE A 54 3.67 -11.30 1.90
N GLU A 55 3.45 -10.50 0.85
CA GLU A 55 3.50 -10.98 -0.53
C GLU A 55 3.85 -9.86 -1.52
N LYS A 56 4.85 -10.11 -2.35
CA LYS A 56 5.32 -9.16 -3.38
C LYS A 56 4.44 -9.27 -4.63
N LYS A 57 3.40 -8.46 -4.75
CA LYS A 57 2.53 -8.39 -5.95
C LYS A 57 2.76 -7.13 -6.78
N ASP A 58 2.78 -7.28 -8.10
CA ASP A 58 2.93 -6.16 -9.05
C ASP A 58 1.91 -5.04 -8.81
N LYS A 59 0.65 -5.40 -8.53
CA LYS A 59 -0.41 -4.41 -8.25
C LYS A 59 -0.11 -3.50 -7.06
N ILE A 60 0.63 -4.00 -6.06
CA ILE A 60 1.00 -3.24 -4.86
C ILE A 60 2.07 -2.21 -5.24
N TYR A 61 3.13 -2.64 -5.94
CA TYR A 61 4.15 -1.71 -6.48
C TYR A 61 3.54 -0.64 -7.39
N ASN A 62 2.61 -1.04 -8.27
CA ASN A 62 1.95 -0.13 -9.18
C ASN A 62 1.12 0.94 -8.45
N LEU A 63 0.48 0.60 -7.33
CA LEU A 63 -0.27 1.58 -6.54
C LEU A 63 0.67 2.52 -5.76
N ILE A 64 1.76 2.01 -5.21
CA ILE A 64 2.80 2.83 -4.57
C ILE A 64 3.37 3.85 -5.57
N ALA A 65 3.75 3.39 -6.77
CA ALA A 65 4.26 4.26 -7.83
C ALA A 65 3.25 5.36 -8.20
N LYS A 66 1.97 5.01 -8.37
CA LYS A 66 0.89 5.97 -8.63
C LYS A 66 0.78 7.04 -7.53
N ILE A 67 0.87 6.65 -6.26
CA ILE A 67 0.83 7.59 -5.14
C ILE A 67 2.02 8.55 -5.19
N TYR A 68 3.24 8.06 -5.38
CA TYR A 68 4.42 8.94 -5.49
C TYR A 68 4.34 9.91 -6.67
N ASN A 69 3.77 9.48 -7.81
CA ASN A 69 3.53 10.37 -8.93
C ASN A 69 2.54 11.49 -8.56
N ILE A 70 1.47 11.18 -7.83
CA ILE A 70 0.49 12.17 -7.33
C ILE A 70 1.13 13.15 -6.35
N LEU A 71 1.99 12.65 -5.46
CA LEU A 71 2.74 13.47 -4.50
C LEU A 71 3.88 14.28 -5.15
N GLY A 72 4.06 14.18 -6.47
CA GLY A 72 5.08 14.92 -7.22
C GLY A 72 6.49 14.34 -7.16
N ASN A 73 6.69 13.22 -6.46
CA ASN A 73 7.99 12.53 -6.40
C ASN A 73 8.20 11.65 -7.64
N LYS A 74 8.58 12.29 -8.75
CA LYS A 74 8.81 11.64 -10.04
C LYS A 74 9.95 10.63 -10.01
N GLU A 75 10.95 10.83 -9.14
CA GLU A 75 12.08 9.91 -9.00
C GLU A 75 11.64 8.57 -8.43
N MET A 76 10.92 8.58 -7.30
CA MET A 76 10.40 7.35 -6.68
C MET A 76 9.38 6.66 -7.58
N TYR A 77 8.52 7.43 -8.25
CA TYR A 77 7.62 6.88 -9.26
C TYR A 77 8.38 6.05 -10.32
N LYS A 78 9.45 6.60 -10.92
CA LYS A 78 10.25 5.90 -11.93
C LYS A 78 10.94 4.67 -11.38
N LYS A 79 11.57 4.77 -10.21
CA LYS A 79 12.27 3.65 -9.54
C LYS A 79 11.32 2.50 -9.24
N ILE A 80 10.15 2.79 -8.68
CA ILE A 80 9.16 1.76 -8.27
C ILE A 80 8.40 1.19 -9.48
N SER A 81 8.23 1.98 -10.55
CA SER A 81 7.63 1.49 -11.81
C SER A 81 8.56 0.55 -12.58
N ASN A 82 9.85 0.55 -12.29
CA ASN A 82 10.82 -0.34 -12.94
C ASN A 82 10.91 -1.69 -12.21
N PRO A 83 10.57 -2.82 -12.87
CA PRO A 83 10.59 -4.14 -12.24
C PRO A 83 11.94 -4.55 -11.63
N ASN A 84 13.04 -4.05 -12.19
CA ASN A 84 14.41 -4.36 -11.74
C ASN A 84 14.84 -3.53 -10.52
N LEU A 85 14.23 -2.35 -10.32
CA LEU A 85 14.63 -1.40 -9.26
C LEU A 85 13.64 -1.33 -8.11
N ARG A 86 12.39 -1.74 -8.32
CA ARG A 86 11.28 -1.55 -7.37
C ARG A 86 11.50 -2.20 -6.01
N LEU A 87 12.17 -3.36 -5.97
CA LEU A 87 12.41 -4.05 -4.71
C LEU A 87 13.39 -3.26 -3.84
N GLU A 88 14.50 -2.81 -4.42
CA GLU A 88 15.48 -1.97 -3.75
C GLU A 88 14.86 -0.66 -3.29
N ALA A 89 14.14 0.03 -4.18
CA ALA A 89 13.50 1.30 -3.86
C ALA A 89 12.51 1.19 -2.68
N VAL A 90 11.69 0.15 -2.66
CA VAL A 90 10.76 -0.11 -1.55
C VAL A 90 11.51 -0.45 -0.26
N ASN A 91 12.59 -1.23 -0.33
CA ASN A 91 13.38 -1.57 0.85
C ASN A 91 14.05 -0.32 1.46
N SER A 92 14.56 0.59 0.62
CA SER A 92 15.08 1.88 1.10
C SER A 92 13.99 2.70 1.80
N LEU A 93 12.78 2.78 1.23
CA LEU A 93 11.65 3.48 1.88
C LEU A 93 11.30 2.89 3.25
N LYS A 94 11.28 1.56 3.36
CA LYS A 94 11.05 0.87 4.66
C LYS A 94 12.15 1.12 5.67
N ASN A 95 13.37 1.43 5.22
CA ASN A 95 14.48 1.79 6.10
C ASN A 95 14.35 3.21 6.66
N GLU A 96 13.80 4.13 5.87
CA GLU A 96 13.55 5.52 6.28
C GLU A 96 12.33 5.66 7.20
N LEU A 97 11.32 4.80 7.04
CA LEU A 97 10.09 4.83 7.83
C LEU A 97 10.23 4.01 9.13
N SER A 98 10.68 4.68 10.20
CA SER A 98 10.77 4.10 11.54
C SER A 98 9.37 3.77 12.09
N GLY A 99 9.02 2.48 12.14
CA GLY A 99 7.74 2.00 12.68
C GLY A 99 6.93 1.10 11.75
N ILE A 100 7.36 0.91 10.50
CA ILE A 100 6.72 -0.07 9.61
C ILE A 100 7.12 -1.49 10.04
N TYR A 101 6.11 -2.36 10.19
CA TYR A 101 6.31 -3.79 10.47
C TYR A 101 7.26 -4.40 9.44
N ARG A 102 8.27 -5.15 9.91
CA ARG A 102 9.16 -5.95 9.08
C ARG A 102 8.95 -7.42 9.40
N LYS A 103 8.81 -8.26 8.38
CA LYS A 103 8.87 -9.70 8.58
C LYS A 103 10.33 -10.04 8.86
N ASN A 104 10.64 -10.51 10.06
CA ASN A 104 11.99 -10.98 10.39
C ASN A 104 12.42 -12.05 9.38
N THR A 105 13.50 -11.78 8.65
CA THR A 105 14.25 -12.79 7.92
C THR A 105 15.21 -13.43 8.91
N ASN A 106 14.83 -14.61 9.43
CA ASN A 106 15.81 -15.58 9.94
C ASN A 106 16.35 -16.38 8.76
#